data_AF-A0A669EAQ5-F1
#
_entry.id   AF-A0A669EAQ5-F1
#
_cell.length_a   1.000
_cell.length_b   1.000
_cell.length_c   1.000
_cell.angle_alpha   90.00
_cell.angle_beta   90.00
_cell.angle_gamma   90.00
#
_symmetry.space_group_name_H-M   'P 1'
#
loop_
_entity.id
_entity.type
_entity.pdbx_description
1 polymer ?
#
loop_
_entity_poly.entity_id
_entity_poly.type
_entity_poly.pdbx_seq_one_letter_code
_entity_poly.pdbx_strand_id
1 'polypeptide(L)'
;MTGSSASAHRETAANGHKVSSNGTEQKDRKVELGKKVTLLRGISIIIGTIIGAGIFISPKGILKHSGSVGVSLLVWIACGVLSLFGALSYAELGTCIKKSGGHYTYIMEAFGPQMAFIRLWADLIAIRPAGMAVISLAFGQYILEPLFMPCGIPPLAVKLATAIGLTSVMYLNSMSVTWTARIQIFLTVSKLLAIAIIIVPGMYQLFKGETRHFENAFDLSNVQLSGMPLAFYSGMYAYAGWFYLNFVTEEVNNPAKTVPLAICISMAIVTSCYVLTNVAYYTVMSAEELLASSAVAVTFAERLLGNFSIAVPVFVALSCYGSMNGCIFALSRMFYVASREGQLPEVLSMIHVRRHTPLAAVLIMYPMTMLQLLVGDIYSLLNFMSFLRWLFIGVVVLGLIYLRYTKPDLPRPFKIPSTEPCRSSWRLFQLTNNSTQALQHQHNQINADLFLLKLFYFILFLLICH
;
A
#
# COMPACT_ATOMS: atom_id res chain seq x y z
N MET A 1 -58.32 13.86 85.14
CA MET A 1 -59.47 14.61 84.60
C MET A 1 -59.39 14.57 83.08
N THR A 2 -60.42 13.99 82.44
CA THR A 2 -60.96 14.27 81.07
C THR A 2 -59.96 14.38 79.89
N GLY A 3 -60.05 13.68 78.76
CA GLY A 3 -61.05 12.81 78.15
C GLY A 3 -60.65 12.47 76.70
N SER A 4 -61.06 11.28 76.25
CA SER A 4 -61.26 10.71 74.89
C SER A 4 -60.99 11.54 73.62
N SER A 5 -60.28 10.99 72.61
CA SER A 5 -60.88 10.25 71.47
C SER A 5 -59.95 9.99 70.26
N ALA A 6 -60.10 8.78 69.67
CA ALA A 6 -59.92 8.30 68.27
C ALA A 6 -58.61 8.61 67.50
N SER A 7 -57.70 7.64 67.30
CA SER A 7 -57.66 6.53 66.32
C SER A 7 -57.23 6.91 64.88
N ALA A 8 -55.99 6.56 64.52
CA ALA A 8 -55.64 5.90 63.25
C ALA A 8 -54.19 5.36 63.35
N HIS A 9 -54.08 4.04 63.52
CA HIS A 9 -52.89 3.22 63.28
C HIS A 9 -52.34 3.45 61.85
N ARG A 10 -51.05 3.30 61.50
CA ARG A 10 -50.07 2.31 61.96
C ARG A 10 -48.67 2.61 61.39
N GLU A 11 -47.63 2.42 62.22
CA GLU A 11 -46.31 1.77 61.97
C GLU A 11 -45.44 2.25 60.77
N THR A 12 -44.12 2.47 60.86
CA THR A 12 -43.10 1.95 61.79
C THR A 12 -41.75 2.67 61.59
N ALA A 13 -41.01 2.82 62.70
CA ALA A 13 -39.58 2.58 62.88
C ALA A 13 -38.50 3.35 62.06
N ALA A 14 -37.91 4.33 62.74
CA ALA A 14 -36.47 4.51 62.99
C ALA A 14 -35.47 3.90 61.97
N ASN A 15 -34.85 4.79 61.19
CA ASN A 15 -33.74 4.47 60.29
C ASN A 15 -32.40 4.48 61.06
N GLY A 16 -31.99 3.30 61.53
CA GLY A 16 -30.63 3.00 62.00
C GLY A 16 -29.81 2.33 60.90
N HIS A 17 -28.52 2.66 60.85
CA HIS A 17 -27.50 2.16 59.92
C HIS A 17 -27.73 0.73 59.36
N LYS A 18 -27.77 0.64 58.02
CA LYS A 18 -27.37 -0.55 57.28
C LYS A 18 -26.35 -0.17 56.22
N VAL A 19 -25.15 -0.70 56.40
CA VAL A 19 -24.14 -0.88 55.36
C VAL A 19 -24.81 -1.64 54.21
N SER A 20 -24.96 -0.98 53.06
CA SER A 20 -25.39 -1.63 51.83
C SER A 20 -24.22 -1.64 50.86
N SER A 21 -23.68 -2.83 50.69
CA SER A 21 -22.92 -3.25 49.52
C SER A 21 -23.61 -2.77 48.25
N ASN A 22 -22.92 -1.95 47.46
CA ASN A 22 -23.14 -1.89 46.02
C ASN A 22 -21.76 -1.97 45.38
N GLY A 23 -21.30 -3.21 45.18
CA GLY A 23 -20.30 -3.51 44.19
C GLY A 23 -20.87 -3.16 42.83
N THR A 24 -20.57 -1.98 42.32
CA THR A 24 -20.67 -1.70 40.90
C THR A 24 -19.65 -2.58 40.20
N GLU A 25 -20.13 -3.69 39.63
CA GLU A 25 -19.46 -4.40 38.54
C GLU A 25 -19.15 -3.37 37.46
N GLN A 26 -17.91 -2.89 37.48
CA GLN A 26 -17.33 -2.12 36.40
C GLN A 26 -17.13 -3.11 35.25
N LYS A 27 -18.20 -3.39 34.49
CA LYS A 27 -18.12 -4.09 33.21
C LYS A 27 -16.99 -3.44 32.43
N ASP A 28 -15.95 -4.21 32.15
CA ASP A 28 -14.88 -3.88 31.20
C ASP A 28 -15.52 -3.42 29.89
N ARG A 29 -15.77 -2.11 29.75
CA ARG A 29 -16.11 -1.51 28.48
C ARG A 29 -14.81 -1.55 27.69
N LYS A 30 -14.65 -2.61 26.89
CA LYS A 30 -13.65 -2.63 25.81
C LYS A 30 -13.78 -1.31 25.07
N VAL A 31 -12.70 -0.54 25.08
CA VAL A 31 -12.60 0.71 24.31
C VAL A 31 -12.62 0.31 22.84
N GLU A 32 -13.79 0.36 22.21
CA GLU A 32 -13.95 0.08 20.78
C GLU A 32 -13.71 1.35 19.97
N LEU A 33 -12.99 1.22 18.85
CA LEU A 33 -12.81 2.32 17.90
C LEU A 33 -14.15 2.71 17.28
N GLY A 34 -14.42 4.02 17.21
CA GLY A 34 -15.68 4.52 16.66
C GLY A 34 -15.79 4.28 15.14
N LYS A 35 -16.93 3.74 14.69
CA LYS A 35 -17.23 3.50 13.26
C LYS A 35 -17.46 4.81 12.49
N LYS A 36 -16.38 5.47 12.06
CA LYS A 36 -16.40 6.81 11.43
C LYS A 36 -16.12 6.80 9.92
N VAL A 37 -15.70 5.68 9.35
CA VAL A 37 -15.33 5.58 7.92
C VAL A 37 -16.54 5.13 7.12
N THR A 38 -17.14 6.06 6.35
CA THR A 38 -18.21 5.80 5.39
C THR A 38 -17.65 5.36 4.03
N LEU A 39 -18.51 4.92 3.10
CA LEU A 39 -18.10 4.49 1.75
C LEU A 39 -17.26 5.55 1.02
N LEU A 40 -17.73 6.80 0.96
CA LEU A 40 -16.99 7.89 0.31
C LEU A 40 -15.65 8.16 0.98
N ARG A 41 -15.57 8.07 2.31
CA ARG A 41 -14.30 8.20 3.04
C ARG A 41 -13.38 7.02 2.74
N GLY A 42 -13.91 5.81 2.65
CA GLY A 42 -13.16 4.61 2.25
C GLY A 42 -12.58 4.73 0.84
N ILE A 43 -13.37 5.19 -0.13
CA ILE A 43 -12.92 5.46 -1.50
C ILE A 43 -11.81 6.52 -1.51
N SER A 44 -12.01 7.64 -0.82
CA SER A 44 -11.01 8.70 -0.70
C SER A 44 -9.70 8.20 -0.07
N ILE A 45 -9.77 7.35 0.96
CA ILE A 45 -8.59 6.75 1.59
C ILE A 45 -7.85 5.86 0.59
N ILE A 46 -8.55 4.99 -0.16
CA ILE A 46 -7.90 4.09 -1.12
C ILE A 46 -7.29 4.88 -2.28
N ILE A 47 -8.04 5.78 -2.90
CA ILE A 47 -7.54 6.60 -4.02
C ILE A 47 -6.34 7.45 -3.57
N GLY A 48 -6.44 8.14 -2.42
CA GLY A 48 -5.37 8.97 -1.90
C GLY A 48 -4.14 8.21 -1.41
N THR A 49 -4.24 6.89 -1.19
CA THR A 49 -3.10 6.05 -0.83
C THR A 49 -2.44 5.38 -2.03
N ILE A 50 -3.22 4.95 -3.02
CA ILE A 50 -2.67 4.35 -4.25
C ILE A 50 -2.07 5.44 -5.14
N ILE A 51 -2.79 6.54 -5.34
CA ILE A 51 -2.30 7.64 -6.16
C ILE A 51 -1.16 8.35 -5.43
N GLY A 52 0.05 8.18 -5.95
CA GLY A 52 1.26 8.77 -5.39
C GLY A 52 2.37 8.90 -6.42
N ALA A 53 3.62 8.79 -5.95
CA ALA A 53 4.80 8.93 -6.80
C ALA A 53 4.89 7.86 -7.92
N GLY A 54 4.24 6.70 -7.75
CA GLY A 54 4.38 5.56 -8.66
C GLY A 54 4.03 5.86 -10.12
N ILE A 55 2.97 6.62 -10.39
CA ILE A 55 2.57 6.98 -11.77
C ILE A 55 3.61 7.85 -12.50
N PHE A 56 4.49 8.53 -11.75
CA PHE A 56 5.54 9.37 -12.29
C PHE A 56 6.87 8.62 -12.50
N ILE A 57 6.99 7.38 -11.99
CA ILE A 57 8.20 6.55 -12.05
C ILE A 57 8.01 5.35 -12.97
N SER A 58 6.85 4.69 -12.86
CA SER A 58 6.54 3.43 -13.51
C SER A 58 6.41 3.45 -15.04
N PRO A 59 5.94 4.53 -15.72
CA PRO A 59 5.77 4.53 -17.18
C PRO A 59 7.03 4.10 -17.93
N LYS A 60 8.18 4.69 -17.59
CA LYS A 60 9.48 4.36 -18.19
C LYS A 60 9.90 2.91 -17.93
N GLY A 61 9.69 2.40 -16.72
CA GLY A 61 10.00 1.00 -16.38
C GLY A 61 9.13 0.01 -17.15
N ILE A 62 7.83 0.28 -17.28
CA ILE A 62 6.91 -0.57 -18.04
C ILE A 62 7.25 -0.53 -19.52
N LEU A 63 7.44 0.64 -20.12
CA LEU A 63 7.76 0.75 -21.55
C LEU A 63 9.10 0.08 -21.88
N LYS A 64 10.12 0.27 -21.05
CA LYS A 64 11.45 -0.33 -21.24
C LYS A 64 11.40 -1.86 -21.34
N HIS A 65 10.52 -2.47 -20.55
CA HIS A 65 10.43 -3.93 -20.44
C HIS A 65 9.31 -4.55 -21.27
N SER A 66 8.29 -3.79 -21.64
CA SER A 66 7.24 -4.22 -22.56
C SER A 66 7.64 -4.05 -24.03
N GLY A 67 8.55 -3.13 -24.34
CA GLY A 67 9.12 -2.94 -25.69
C GLY A 67 8.19 -2.27 -26.70
N SER A 68 6.92 -2.05 -26.36
CA SER A 68 5.90 -1.57 -27.29
C SER A 68 4.83 -0.75 -26.56
N VAL A 69 4.33 0.31 -27.21
CA VAL A 69 3.38 1.27 -26.62
C VAL A 69 2.07 0.57 -26.22
N GLY A 70 1.50 -0.23 -27.13
CA GLY A 70 0.26 -0.97 -26.93
C GLY A 70 0.39 -2.04 -25.83
N VAL A 71 1.50 -2.78 -25.82
CA VAL A 71 1.79 -3.75 -24.76
C VAL A 71 1.95 -3.06 -23.41
N SER A 72 2.58 -1.88 -23.36
CA SER A 72 2.71 -1.10 -22.12
C SER A 72 1.35 -0.72 -21.52
N LEU A 73 0.37 -0.34 -22.36
CA LEU A 73 -1.00 -0.02 -21.93
C LEU A 73 -1.74 -1.27 -21.43
N LEU A 74 -1.56 -2.41 -22.11
CA LEU A 74 -2.09 -3.69 -21.63
C LEU A 74 -1.52 -4.08 -20.27
N VAL A 75 -0.22 -3.86 -20.02
CA VAL A 75 0.40 -4.09 -18.71
C VAL A 75 -0.24 -3.21 -17.64
N TRP A 76 -0.51 -1.93 -17.92
CA TRP A 76 -1.22 -1.05 -16.98
C TRP A 76 -2.61 -1.56 -16.60
N ILE A 77 -3.38 -2.04 -17.58
CA ILE A 77 -4.70 -2.63 -17.34
C ILE A 77 -4.57 -3.93 -16.54
N ALA A 78 -3.67 -4.83 -16.96
CA ALA A 78 -3.43 -6.10 -16.28
C ALA A 78 -3.01 -5.89 -14.83
N CYS A 79 -2.12 -4.93 -14.55
CA CYS A 79 -1.74 -4.58 -13.18
C CYS A 79 -2.93 -4.07 -12.34
N GLY A 80 -3.84 -3.30 -12.94
CA GLY A 80 -5.07 -2.86 -12.28
C GLY A 80 -5.99 -4.02 -11.90
N VAL A 81 -6.21 -4.95 -12.84
CA VAL A 81 -7.02 -6.17 -12.63
C VAL A 81 -6.40 -7.08 -11.56
N LEU A 82 -5.10 -7.38 -11.66
CA LEU A 82 -4.39 -8.18 -10.66
C LEU A 82 -4.46 -7.55 -9.26
N SER A 83 -4.33 -6.21 -9.19
CA SER A 83 -4.44 -5.48 -7.93
C SER A 83 -5.86 -5.52 -7.36
N LEU A 84 -6.89 -5.50 -8.20
CA LEU A 84 -8.29 -5.66 -7.77
C LEU A 84 -8.50 -7.05 -7.15
N PHE A 85 -8.02 -8.12 -7.78
CA PHE A 85 -8.14 -9.48 -7.22
C PHE A 85 -7.37 -9.63 -5.90
N GLY A 86 -6.16 -9.06 -5.81
CA GLY A 86 -5.42 -8.98 -4.56
C GLY A 86 -6.19 -8.23 -3.47
N ALA A 87 -6.78 -7.09 -3.81
CA ALA A 87 -7.54 -6.27 -2.88
C ALA A 87 -8.81 -6.95 -2.38
N LEU A 88 -9.55 -7.64 -3.24
CA LEU A 88 -10.71 -8.43 -2.84
C LEU A 88 -10.32 -9.56 -1.89
N SER A 89 -9.22 -10.27 -2.19
CA SER A 89 -8.67 -11.33 -1.30
C SER A 89 -8.41 -10.80 0.11
N TYR A 90 -7.88 -9.59 0.19
CA TYR A 90 -7.65 -8.92 1.46
C TYR A 90 -8.93 -8.41 2.12
N ALA A 91 -9.95 -8.03 1.36
CA ALA A 91 -11.25 -7.63 1.90
C ALA A 91 -11.94 -8.80 2.62
N GLU A 92 -11.83 -10.03 2.09
CA GLU A 92 -12.31 -11.22 2.80
C GLU A 92 -11.54 -11.42 4.11
N LEU A 93 -10.21 -11.40 4.07
CA LEU A 93 -9.40 -11.52 5.29
C LEU A 93 -9.69 -10.42 6.32
N GLY A 94 -9.78 -9.16 5.89
CA GLY A 94 -10.00 -8.01 6.78
C GLY A 94 -11.39 -7.95 7.38
N THR A 95 -12.40 -8.51 6.70
CA THR A 95 -13.76 -8.63 7.26
C THR A 95 -13.92 -9.84 8.18
N CYS A 96 -13.11 -10.88 8.00
CA CYS A 96 -13.09 -12.06 8.88
C CYS A 96 -12.24 -11.82 10.14
N ILE A 97 -11.01 -11.31 9.97
CA ILE A 97 -10.03 -11.12 11.04
C ILE A 97 -10.06 -9.64 11.47
N LYS A 98 -10.88 -9.34 12.48
CA LYS A 98 -11.08 -7.99 13.02
C LYS A 98 -9.98 -7.59 14.01
N LYS A 99 -8.72 -7.83 13.64
CA LYS A 99 -7.55 -7.43 14.40
C LYS A 99 -6.74 -6.47 13.53
N SER A 100 -6.38 -5.32 14.10
CA SER A 100 -5.49 -4.36 13.46
C SER A 100 -4.10 -4.97 13.16
N GLY A 101 -3.46 -4.54 12.08
CA GLY A 101 -2.10 -4.96 11.68
C GLY A 101 -1.96 -5.59 10.29
N GLY A 102 -3.07 -5.78 9.57
CA GLY A 102 -3.09 -6.14 8.14
C GLY A 102 -2.27 -7.39 7.80
N HIS A 103 -1.28 -7.28 6.90
CA HIS A 103 -0.46 -8.41 6.43
C HIS A 103 0.11 -9.26 7.56
N TYR A 104 0.67 -8.61 8.59
CA TYR A 104 1.30 -9.27 9.72
C TYR A 104 0.28 -10.11 10.50
N THR A 105 -0.87 -9.51 10.80
CA THR A 105 -1.96 -10.17 11.55
C THR A 105 -2.59 -11.32 10.77
N TYR A 106 -2.72 -11.20 9.45
CA TYR A 106 -3.24 -12.28 8.61
C TYR A 106 -2.30 -13.48 8.55
N ILE A 107 -1.00 -13.22 8.44
CA ILE A 107 0.02 -14.28 8.46
C ILE A 107 0.09 -14.91 9.86
N MET A 108 -0.01 -14.12 10.93
CA MET A 108 -0.06 -14.61 12.30
C MET A 108 -1.23 -15.57 12.52
N GLU A 109 -2.43 -15.21 12.06
CA GLU A 109 -3.63 -16.04 12.24
C GLU A 109 -3.65 -17.29 11.36
N ALA A 110 -3.00 -17.24 10.18
CA ALA A 110 -2.94 -18.35 9.24
C ALA A 110 -1.79 -19.32 9.50
N PHE A 111 -0.58 -18.83 9.75
CA PHE A 111 0.66 -19.63 9.81
C PHE A 111 1.41 -19.52 11.15
N GLY A 112 0.91 -18.71 12.09
CA GLY A 112 1.51 -18.55 13.42
C GLY A 112 2.65 -17.52 13.48
N PRO A 113 3.29 -17.41 14.66
CA PRO A 113 4.20 -16.31 15.00
C PRO A 113 5.51 -16.31 14.23
N GLN A 114 6.04 -17.48 13.88
CA GLN A 114 7.33 -17.58 13.17
C GLN A 114 7.27 -16.96 11.77
N MET A 115 6.22 -17.26 11.00
CA MET A 115 6.05 -16.67 9.66
C MET A 115 5.70 -15.18 9.75
N ALA A 116 4.95 -14.77 10.77
CA ALA A 116 4.64 -13.38 11.02
C ALA A 116 5.91 -12.56 11.36
N PHE A 117 6.84 -13.14 12.13
CA PHE A 117 8.15 -12.56 12.41
C PHE A 117 8.97 -12.35 11.14
N ILE A 118 9.10 -13.38 10.30
CA ILE A 118 9.86 -13.30 9.03
C ILE A 118 9.29 -12.18 8.14
N ARG A 119 7.96 -12.12 8.03
CA ARG A 119 7.27 -11.05 7.29
C ARG A 119 7.59 -9.67 7.86
N LEU A 120 7.58 -9.51 9.17
CA LEU A 120 7.85 -8.25 9.86
C LEU A 120 9.31 -7.80 9.64
N TRP A 121 10.25 -8.73 9.74
CA TRP A 121 11.68 -8.49 9.50
C TRP A 121 11.98 -8.09 8.07
N ALA A 122 11.38 -8.77 7.09
CA ALA A 122 11.49 -8.39 5.68
C ALA A 122 10.94 -6.98 5.41
N ASP A 123 9.89 -6.58 6.12
CA ASP A 123 9.34 -5.23 6.04
C ASP A 123 10.30 -4.19 6.62
N LEU A 124 10.84 -4.47 7.80
CA LEU A 124 11.75 -3.57 8.53
C LEU A 124 13.05 -3.33 7.76
N ILE A 125 13.67 -4.39 7.25
CA ILE A 125 15.00 -4.31 6.64
C ILE A 125 14.94 -3.99 5.15
N ALA A 126 14.00 -4.58 4.41
CA ALA A 126 14.04 -4.55 2.95
C ALA A 126 12.91 -3.73 2.35
N ILE A 127 11.65 -4.17 2.51
CA ILE A 127 10.52 -3.66 1.72
C ILE A 127 10.28 -2.17 1.98
N ARG A 128 10.24 -1.76 3.25
CA ARG A 128 9.86 -0.39 3.62
C ARG A 128 10.99 0.61 3.42
N PRO A 129 12.24 0.34 3.84
CA PRO A 129 13.35 1.23 3.52
C PRO A 129 13.53 1.40 2.01
N ALA A 130 13.42 0.33 1.22
CA ALA A 130 13.55 0.41 -0.24
C ALA A 130 12.43 1.23 -0.86
N GLY A 131 11.18 1.02 -0.44
CA GLY A 131 10.05 1.82 -0.91
C GLY A 131 10.19 3.30 -0.58
N MET A 132 10.68 3.62 0.62
CA MET A 132 10.98 5.00 1.01
C MET A 132 12.11 5.60 0.19
N ALA A 133 13.17 4.84 -0.09
CA ALA A 133 14.30 5.27 -0.91
C ALA A 133 13.89 5.52 -2.37
N VAL A 134 13.04 4.68 -2.96
CA VAL A 134 12.50 4.88 -4.33
C VAL A 134 11.70 6.18 -4.42
N ILE A 135 10.79 6.41 -3.47
CA ILE A 135 9.96 7.64 -3.46
C ILE A 135 10.82 8.87 -3.22
N SER A 136 11.80 8.78 -2.33
CA SER A 136 12.67 9.92 -2.02
C SER A 136 13.60 10.26 -3.19
N LEU A 137 14.18 9.26 -3.87
CA LEU A 137 15.00 9.49 -5.07
C LEU A 137 14.20 10.18 -6.18
N ALA A 138 12.94 9.76 -6.38
CA ALA A 138 12.04 10.45 -7.30
C ALA A 138 11.79 11.90 -6.87
N PHE A 139 11.56 12.17 -5.58
CA PHE A 139 11.47 13.54 -5.07
C PHE A 139 12.71 14.37 -5.45
N GLY A 140 13.91 13.85 -5.19
CA GLY A 140 15.17 14.54 -5.47
C GLY A 140 15.38 14.82 -6.96
N GLN A 141 14.93 13.92 -7.83
CA GLN A 141 15.01 14.10 -9.27
C GLN A 141 14.03 15.17 -9.77
N TYR A 142 12.75 15.06 -9.37
CA TYR A 142 11.71 16.00 -9.81
C TYR A 142 11.89 17.42 -9.26
N ILE A 143 12.42 17.59 -8.04
CA ILE A 143 12.64 18.94 -7.47
C ILE A 143 13.82 19.67 -8.11
N LEU A 144 14.81 18.93 -8.63
CA LEU A 144 16.01 19.49 -9.24
C LEU A 144 15.89 19.67 -10.76
N GLU A 145 15.01 18.92 -11.44
CA GLU A 145 14.84 19.00 -12.90
C GLU A 145 14.74 20.46 -13.42
N PRO A 146 13.91 21.34 -12.84
CA PRO A 146 13.76 22.72 -13.33
C PRO A 146 15.03 23.57 -13.22
N LEU A 147 15.92 23.24 -12.29
CA LEU A 147 17.14 24.00 -12.02
C LEU A 147 18.29 23.61 -12.96
N PHE A 148 18.24 22.39 -13.50
CA PHE A 148 19.31 21.85 -14.34
C PHE A 148 18.90 21.74 -15.81
N MET A 149 17.63 21.89 -16.17
CA MET A 149 17.16 21.90 -17.56
C MET A 149 17.93 22.94 -18.42
N PRO A 150 18.50 22.56 -19.59
CA PRO A 150 18.41 21.26 -20.28
C PRO A 150 19.56 20.27 -19.97
N CYS A 151 20.45 20.58 -19.03
CA CYS A 151 21.56 19.73 -18.62
C CYS A 151 21.11 18.54 -17.75
N GLY A 152 21.89 17.46 -17.76
CA GLY A 152 21.67 16.33 -16.86
C GLY A 152 22.02 16.69 -15.40
N ILE A 153 21.17 16.29 -14.45
CA ILE A 153 21.42 16.51 -13.03
C ILE A 153 22.58 15.61 -12.57
N PRO A 154 23.61 16.15 -11.89
CA PRO A 154 24.65 15.33 -11.28
C PRO A 154 24.05 14.31 -10.29
N PRO A 155 24.44 13.02 -10.32
CA PRO A 155 23.87 12.01 -9.42
C PRO A 155 24.03 12.34 -7.92
N LEU A 156 25.12 13.01 -7.56
CA LEU A 156 25.36 13.47 -6.19
C LEU A 156 24.33 14.54 -5.76
N ALA A 157 23.95 15.45 -6.65
CA ALA A 157 22.95 16.47 -6.36
C ALA A 157 21.59 15.85 -6.07
N VAL A 158 21.17 14.86 -6.87
CA VAL A 158 19.94 14.09 -6.63
C VAL A 158 19.97 13.41 -5.26
N LYS A 159 21.09 12.74 -4.93
CA LYS A 159 21.23 12.07 -3.61
C LYS A 159 21.19 13.05 -2.44
N LEU A 160 21.81 14.23 -2.56
CA LEU A 160 21.79 15.27 -1.52
C LEU A 160 20.39 15.87 -1.35
N ALA A 161 19.73 16.27 -2.44
CA ALA A 161 18.36 16.78 -2.39
C ALA A 161 17.39 15.74 -1.82
N THR A 162 17.57 14.48 -2.19
CA THR A 162 16.82 13.36 -1.64
C THR A 162 17.04 13.22 -0.14
N ALA A 163 18.30 13.25 0.31
CA ALA A 163 18.67 13.14 1.71
C ALA A 163 18.04 14.26 2.54
N ILE A 164 18.09 15.50 2.05
CA ILE A 164 17.45 16.66 2.68
C ILE A 164 15.93 16.46 2.76
N GLY A 165 15.30 16.06 1.65
CA GLY A 165 13.86 15.78 1.59
C GLY A 165 13.45 14.74 2.61
N LEU A 166 14.11 13.57 2.61
CA LEU A 166 13.84 12.48 3.54
C LEU A 166 14.01 12.91 5.01
N THR A 167 15.11 13.59 5.32
CA THR A 167 15.41 14.09 6.68
C THR A 167 14.33 15.06 7.15
N SER A 168 13.88 15.97 6.26
CA SER A 168 12.82 16.93 6.59
C SER A 168 11.50 16.24 6.94
N VAL A 169 11.11 15.21 6.18
CA VAL A 169 9.87 14.46 6.44
C VAL A 169 9.98 13.72 7.78
N MET A 170 11.12 13.09 8.05
CA MET A 170 11.35 12.39 9.31
C MET A 170 11.34 13.34 10.51
N TYR A 171 11.94 14.52 10.36
CA TYR A 171 11.90 15.57 11.38
C TYR A 171 10.47 16.02 11.67
N LEU A 172 9.67 16.31 10.63
CA LEU A 172 8.27 16.71 10.79
C LEU A 172 7.44 15.65 11.51
N ASN A 173 7.56 14.39 11.10
CA ASN A 173 6.88 13.24 11.74
C ASN A 173 7.29 13.06 13.21
N SER A 174 8.54 13.40 13.54
CA SER A 174 9.07 13.32 14.90
C SER A 174 8.64 14.51 15.79
N MET A 175 8.30 15.64 15.18
CA MET A 175 7.96 16.89 15.86
C MET A 175 6.47 16.95 16.25
N SER A 176 5.56 16.68 15.32
CA SER A 176 4.13 16.76 15.59
C SER A 176 3.27 15.95 14.62
N VAL A 177 2.52 15.00 15.19
CA VAL A 177 1.53 14.19 14.45
C VAL A 177 0.45 15.07 13.80
N THR A 178 0.00 16.13 14.49
CA THR A 178 -1.06 17.02 13.99
C THR A 178 -0.63 17.81 12.76
N TRP A 179 0.59 18.35 12.77
CA TRP A 179 1.15 19.06 11.62
C TRP A 179 1.37 18.12 10.44
N THR A 180 1.97 16.95 10.69
CA THR A 180 2.12 15.88 9.69
C THR A 180 0.79 15.53 9.02
N ALA A 181 -0.29 15.40 9.78
CA ALA A 181 -1.61 15.09 9.24
C ALA A 181 -2.21 16.24 8.41
N ARG A 182 -2.08 17.50 8.86
CA ARG A 182 -2.55 18.67 8.12
C ARG A 182 -1.80 18.85 6.80
N ILE A 183 -0.47 18.72 6.82
CA ILE A 183 0.38 18.77 5.63
C ILE A 183 0.00 17.64 4.68
N GLN A 184 -0.25 16.44 5.17
CA GLN A 184 -0.67 15.31 4.33
C GLN A 184 -1.95 15.63 3.53
N ILE A 185 -2.95 16.27 4.15
CA ILE A 185 -4.20 16.63 3.48
C ILE A 185 -3.92 17.58 2.30
N PHE A 186 -3.13 18.63 2.53
CA PHE A 186 -2.72 19.56 1.47
C PHE A 186 -1.99 18.84 0.34
N LEU A 187 -1.01 17.98 0.67
CA LEU A 187 -0.23 17.24 -0.32
C LEU A 187 -1.10 16.27 -1.13
N THR A 188 -2.13 15.67 -0.54
CA THR A 188 -3.09 14.83 -1.27
C THR A 188 -3.86 15.62 -2.32
N VAL A 189 -4.26 16.87 -2.04
CA VAL A 189 -4.90 17.72 -3.05
C VAL A 189 -3.95 18.04 -4.19
N SER A 190 -2.70 18.39 -3.88
CA SER A 190 -1.65 18.66 -4.88
C SER A 190 -1.39 17.48 -5.82
N LYS A 191 -1.46 16.24 -5.30
CA LYS A 191 -1.33 15.00 -6.10
C LYS A 191 -2.39 14.87 -7.18
N LEU A 192 -3.66 15.10 -6.81
CA LEU A 192 -4.78 14.99 -7.74
C LEU A 192 -4.70 16.07 -8.81
N LEU A 193 -4.29 17.28 -8.43
CA LEU A 193 -4.05 18.37 -9.37
C LEU A 193 -2.92 18.04 -10.36
N ALA A 194 -1.81 17.45 -9.90
CA ALA A 194 -0.70 17.04 -10.77
C ALA A 194 -1.16 16.10 -11.90
N ILE A 195 -2.00 15.12 -11.56
CA ILE A 195 -2.53 14.17 -12.55
C ILE A 195 -3.54 14.84 -13.47
N ALA A 196 -4.40 15.71 -12.94
CA ALA A 196 -5.35 16.45 -13.76
C ALA A 196 -4.66 17.33 -14.82
N ILE A 197 -3.54 17.98 -14.47
CA ILE A 197 -2.71 18.79 -15.37
C ILE A 197 -2.11 17.96 -16.51
N ILE A 198 -1.95 16.64 -16.34
CA ILE A 198 -1.44 15.75 -17.40
C ILE A 198 -2.58 15.20 -18.24
N ILE A 199 -3.62 14.66 -17.59
CA ILE A 199 -4.74 14.01 -18.28
C ILE A 199 -5.50 15.00 -19.15
N VAL A 200 -5.90 16.16 -18.63
CA VAL A 200 -6.79 17.08 -19.35
C VAL A 200 -6.15 17.59 -20.66
N PRO A 201 -4.91 18.13 -20.65
CA PRO A 201 -4.26 18.57 -21.88
C PRO A 201 -3.89 17.42 -22.83
N GLY A 202 -3.50 16.25 -22.31
CA GLY A 202 -3.22 15.09 -23.15
C GLY A 202 -4.45 14.56 -23.87
N MET A 203 -5.60 14.50 -23.19
CA MET A 203 -6.86 14.12 -23.83
C MET A 203 -7.30 15.17 -24.86
N TYR A 204 -7.07 16.45 -24.61
CA TYR A 204 -7.31 17.50 -25.61
C TYR A 204 -6.48 17.28 -26.89
N GLN A 205 -5.19 16.94 -26.75
CA GLN A 205 -4.33 16.60 -27.90
C GLN A 205 -4.83 15.37 -28.66
N LEU A 206 -5.31 14.35 -27.93
CA LEU A 206 -5.91 13.17 -28.55
C LEU A 206 -7.16 13.52 -29.38
N PHE A 207 -8.06 14.36 -28.84
CA PHE A 207 -9.27 14.80 -29.55
C PHE A 207 -8.97 15.71 -30.74
N LYS A 208 -7.83 16.41 -30.74
CA LYS A 208 -7.34 17.18 -31.88
C LYS A 208 -6.82 16.30 -33.02
N GLY A 209 -6.59 15.00 -32.77
CA GLY A 209 -6.12 14.03 -33.76
C GLY A 209 -4.62 13.76 -33.72
N GLU A 210 -3.91 14.15 -32.66
CA GLU A 210 -2.48 13.85 -32.50
C GLU A 210 -2.27 12.39 -32.07
N THR A 211 -2.42 11.46 -33.02
CA THR A 211 -2.33 10.01 -32.78
C THR A 211 -1.08 9.35 -33.36
N ARG A 212 -0.11 10.14 -33.84
CA ARG A 212 1.07 9.65 -34.59
C ARG A 212 1.87 8.59 -33.83
N HIS A 213 2.08 8.77 -32.53
CA HIS A 213 2.85 7.82 -31.71
C HIS A 213 2.08 6.53 -31.35
N PHE A 214 0.81 6.43 -31.74
CA PHE A 214 0.03 5.19 -31.64
C PHE A 214 0.03 4.39 -32.94
N GLU A 215 0.64 4.90 -34.01
CA GLU A 215 0.85 4.13 -35.24
C GLU A 215 1.74 2.92 -34.93
N ASN A 216 1.32 1.74 -35.37
CA ASN A 216 1.97 0.46 -35.04
C ASN A 216 2.21 0.25 -33.54
N ALA A 217 1.29 0.73 -32.68
CA ALA A 217 1.40 0.60 -31.24
C ALA A 217 1.58 -0.85 -30.75
N PHE A 218 1.21 -1.86 -31.54
CA PHE A 218 1.39 -3.28 -31.21
C PHE A 218 2.53 -3.94 -31.99
N ASP A 219 3.53 -3.18 -32.44
CA ASP A 219 4.75 -3.82 -32.96
C ASP A 219 5.38 -4.69 -31.87
N LEU A 220 5.49 -5.99 -32.17
CA LEU A 220 6.00 -7.01 -31.26
C LEU A 220 7.50 -7.28 -31.45
N SER A 221 8.15 -6.61 -32.40
CA SER A 221 9.57 -6.79 -32.74
C SER A 221 10.50 -6.70 -31.52
N ASN A 222 10.23 -5.77 -30.61
CA ASN A 222 11.01 -5.51 -29.41
C ASN A 222 10.44 -6.13 -28.12
N VAL A 223 9.33 -6.88 -28.21
CA VAL A 223 8.65 -7.45 -27.05
C VAL A 223 9.37 -8.72 -26.61
N GLN A 224 9.95 -8.71 -25.41
CA GLN A 224 10.62 -9.87 -24.83
C GLN A 224 9.87 -10.38 -23.60
N LEU A 225 9.49 -11.66 -23.62
CA LEU A 225 8.76 -12.29 -22.51
C LEU A 225 9.59 -12.30 -21.21
N SER A 226 10.91 -12.37 -21.32
CA SER A 226 11.85 -12.29 -20.18
C SER A 226 11.81 -10.94 -19.46
N GLY A 227 11.47 -9.85 -20.14
CA GLY A 227 11.34 -8.52 -19.55
C GLY A 227 10.01 -8.30 -18.82
N MET A 228 8.99 -9.08 -19.16
CA MET A 228 7.61 -8.88 -18.68
C MET A 228 7.47 -8.88 -17.14
N PRO A 229 8.14 -9.73 -16.35
CA PRO A 229 8.09 -9.66 -14.89
C PRO A 229 8.53 -8.31 -14.33
N LEU A 230 9.54 -7.67 -14.93
CA LEU A 230 10.03 -6.35 -14.52
C LEU A 230 9.07 -5.23 -14.91
N ALA A 231 8.37 -5.38 -16.04
CA ALA A 231 7.26 -4.50 -16.41
C ALA A 231 6.12 -4.58 -15.37
N PHE A 232 5.74 -5.80 -14.97
CA PHE A 232 4.75 -6.00 -13.91
C PHE A 232 5.23 -5.45 -12.56
N TYR A 233 6.50 -5.61 -12.18
CA TYR A 233 7.00 -4.99 -10.94
C TYR A 233 6.85 -3.46 -10.95
N SER A 234 7.15 -2.83 -12.09
CA SER A 234 6.98 -1.40 -12.29
C SER A 234 5.51 -0.98 -12.21
N GLY A 235 4.60 -1.67 -12.90
CA GLY A 235 3.16 -1.36 -12.84
C GLY A 235 2.53 -1.63 -11.48
N MET A 236 2.80 -2.80 -10.91
CA MET A 236 2.30 -3.19 -9.59
C MET A 236 2.90 -2.36 -8.44
N TYR A 237 4.02 -1.67 -8.66
CA TYR A 237 4.48 -0.62 -7.76
C TYR A 237 3.54 0.59 -7.74
N ALA A 238 3.10 1.07 -8.91
CA ALA A 238 2.19 2.22 -8.99
C ALA A 238 0.81 1.94 -8.40
N TYR A 239 0.33 0.70 -8.45
CA TYR A 239 -0.94 0.29 -7.82
C TYR A 239 -0.83 -0.06 -6.33
N ALA A 240 0.35 0.07 -5.71
CA ALA A 240 0.51 -0.27 -4.30
C ALA A 240 -0.35 0.62 -3.40
N GLY A 241 -1.04 0.03 -2.41
CA GLY A 241 -1.78 0.77 -1.39
C GLY A 241 -3.24 0.34 -1.22
N TRP A 242 -3.77 -0.48 -2.12
CA TRP A 242 -5.15 -0.99 -2.04
C TRP A 242 -5.49 -1.73 -0.73
N PHE A 243 -4.49 -2.23 -0.01
CA PHE A 243 -4.67 -2.95 1.26
C PHE A 243 -4.86 -2.02 2.47
N TYR A 244 -4.64 -0.70 2.37
CA TYR A 244 -4.66 0.21 3.53
C TYR A 244 -6.02 0.31 4.22
N LEU A 245 -7.13 0.21 3.46
CA LEU A 245 -8.46 0.23 4.06
C LEU A 245 -8.65 -0.93 5.05
N ASN A 246 -7.96 -2.07 4.82
CA ASN A 246 -8.06 -3.22 5.69
C ASN A 246 -7.43 -3.00 7.07
N PHE A 247 -6.46 -2.09 7.19
CA PHE A 247 -5.84 -1.75 8.47
C PHE A 247 -6.76 -0.93 9.38
N VAL A 248 -7.79 -0.29 8.83
CA VAL A 248 -8.76 0.54 9.55
C VAL A 248 -10.17 -0.04 9.48
N THR A 249 -10.31 -1.34 9.17
CA THR A 249 -11.61 -2.00 9.01
C THR A 249 -12.49 -1.88 10.24
N GLU A 250 -11.90 -1.85 11.44
CA GLU A 250 -12.61 -1.67 12.72
C GLU A 250 -13.35 -0.32 12.78
N GLU A 251 -12.84 0.71 12.10
CA GLU A 251 -13.43 2.05 12.02
C GLU A 251 -14.45 2.18 10.87
N VAL A 252 -14.60 1.17 10.01
CA VAL A 252 -15.49 1.19 8.85
C VAL A 252 -16.94 0.91 9.26
N ASN A 253 -17.86 1.76 8.79
CA ASN A 253 -19.28 1.52 8.90
C ASN A 253 -19.70 0.41 7.93
N ASN A 254 -20.35 -0.63 8.44
CA ASN A 254 -20.74 -1.83 7.70
C ASN A 254 -19.61 -2.43 6.82
N PRO A 255 -18.53 -2.98 7.42
CA PRO A 255 -17.36 -3.42 6.68
C PRO A 255 -17.65 -4.43 5.57
N ALA A 256 -18.62 -5.33 5.78
CA ALA A 256 -18.97 -6.39 4.84
C ALA A 256 -19.41 -5.88 3.46
N LYS A 257 -20.06 -4.71 3.40
CA LYS A 257 -20.48 -4.08 2.14
C LYS A 257 -19.57 -2.94 1.72
N THR A 258 -19.15 -2.12 2.68
CA THR A 258 -18.41 -0.89 2.42
C THR A 258 -16.99 -1.17 1.92
N VAL A 259 -16.28 -2.13 2.49
CA VAL A 259 -14.90 -2.46 2.10
C VAL A 259 -14.82 -2.95 0.65
N PRO A 260 -15.55 -4.00 0.22
CA PRO A 260 -15.45 -4.48 -1.15
C PRO A 260 -15.92 -3.44 -2.17
N LEU A 261 -16.99 -2.70 -1.88
CA LEU A 261 -17.50 -1.65 -2.77
C LEU A 261 -16.51 -0.50 -2.92
N ALA A 262 -15.90 -0.05 -1.81
CA ALA A 262 -14.87 0.98 -1.85
C ALA A 262 -13.67 0.54 -2.69
N ILE A 263 -13.24 -0.72 -2.55
CA ILE A 263 -12.13 -1.30 -3.31
C ILE A 263 -12.44 -1.33 -4.81
N CYS A 264 -13.58 -1.91 -5.21
CA CYS A 264 -13.92 -2.02 -6.63
C CYS A 264 -13.99 -0.66 -7.33
N ILE A 265 -14.70 0.30 -6.71
CA ILE A 265 -14.83 1.66 -7.27
C ILE A 265 -13.47 2.35 -7.36
N SER A 266 -12.67 2.28 -6.29
CA SER A 266 -11.36 2.95 -6.26
C SER A 266 -10.39 2.35 -7.25
N MET A 267 -10.34 1.02 -7.37
CA MET A 267 -9.45 0.34 -8.32
C MET A 267 -9.82 0.64 -9.76
N ALA A 268 -11.12 0.72 -10.08
CA ALA A 268 -11.57 1.14 -11.41
C ALA A 268 -11.12 2.57 -11.72
N ILE A 269 -11.37 3.53 -10.81
CA ILE A 269 -10.98 4.93 -10.98
C ILE A 269 -9.46 5.06 -11.17
N VAL A 270 -8.66 4.42 -10.31
CA VAL A 270 -7.20 4.50 -10.38
C VAL A 270 -6.69 3.89 -11.68
N THR A 271 -7.22 2.74 -12.10
CA THR A 271 -6.82 2.08 -13.35
C THR A 271 -7.12 2.98 -14.54
N SER A 272 -8.32 3.57 -14.60
CA SER A 272 -8.67 4.53 -15.64
C SER A 272 -7.74 5.75 -15.63
N CYS A 273 -7.47 6.35 -14.47
CA CYS A 273 -6.56 7.49 -14.37
C CYS A 273 -5.14 7.15 -14.84
N TYR A 274 -4.60 5.98 -14.46
CA TYR A 274 -3.26 5.57 -14.83
C TYR A 274 -3.14 5.28 -16.33
N VAL A 275 -4.11 4.57 -16.91
CA VAL A 275 -4.16 4.35 -18.36
C VAL A 275 -4.27 5.67 -19.11
N LEU A 276 -5.19 6.56 -18.70
CA LEU A 276 -5.36 7.88 -19.33
C LEU A 276 -4.10 8.75 -19.21
N THR A 277 -3.37 8.68 -18.10
CA THR A 277 -2.11 9.40 -17.93
C THR A 277 -1.04 8.91 -18.91
N ASN A 278 -0.96 7.59 -19.14
CA ASN A 278 0.01 7.04 -20.10
C ASN A 278 -0.41 7.32 -21.56
N VAL A 279 -1.70 7.25 -21.87
CA VAL A 279 -2.24 7.70 -23.16
C VAL A 279 -1.88 9.18 -23.38
N ALA A 280 -2.07 10.04 -22.39
CA ALA A 280 -1.67 11.44 -22.45
C ALA A 280 -0.17 11.61 -22.76
N TYR A 281 0.73 10.85 -22.12
CA TYR A 281 2.15 10.90 -22.45
C TYR A 281 2.43 10.56 -23.92
N TYR A 282 1.81 9.50 -24.45
CA TYR A 282 2.02 9.07 -25.83
C TYR A 282 1.40 10.04 -26.87
N THR A 283 0.43 10.88 -26.51
CA THR A 283 -0.05 11.93 -27.45
C THR A 283 1.00 13.00 -27.74
N VAL A 284 1.96 13.20 -26.83
CA VAL A 284 2.94 14.29 -26.91
C VAL A 284 4.35 13.79 -27.19
N MET A 285 4.69 12.61 -26.71
CA MET A 285 6.05 12.06 -26.76
C MET A 285 6.09 10.71 -27.45
N SER A 286 7.20 10.44 -28.17
CA SER A 286 7.47 9.12 -28.71
C SER A 286 7.92 8.13 -27.63
N ALA A 287 7.89 6.83 -27.94
CA ALA A 287 8.38 5.79 -27.03
C ALA A 287 9.87 5.99 -26.68
N GLU A 288 10.69 6.38 -27.66
CA GLU A 288 12.12 6.63 -27.48
C GLU A 288 12.37 7.85 -26.59
N GLU A 289 11.63 8.94 -26.79
CA GLU A 289 11.73 10.14 -25.94
C GLU A 289 11.31 9.84 -24.50
N LEU A 290 10.26 9.02 -24.29
CA LEU A 290 9.83 8.61 -22.96
C LEU A 290 10.92 7.79 -22.24
N LEU A 291 11.62 6.91 -22.97
CA LEU A 291 12.73 6.11 -22.43
C LEU A 291 13.98 6.94 -22.15
N ALA A 292 14.26 7.94 -22.98
CA ALA A 292 15.38 8.87 -22.78
C ALA A 292 15.15 9.80 -21.58
N SER A 293 13.89 10.21 -21.35
CA SER A 293 13.53 11.14 -20.27
C SER A 293 13.86 10.60 -18.88
N SER A 294 14.45 11.46 -18.06
CA SER A 294 14.73 11.21 -16.65
C SER A 294 13.46 11.39 -15.79
N ALA A 295 12.63 12.36 -16.18
CA ALA A 295 11.41 12.77 -15.49
C ALA A 295 10.27 12.95 -16.51
N VAL A 296 9.53 11.86 -16.79
CA VAL A 296 8.53 11.79 -17.88
C VAL A 296 7.50 12.92 -17.81
N ALA A 297 6.99 13.23 -16.62
CA ALA A 297 5.98 14.28 -16.47
C ALA A 297 6.52 15.69 -16.79
N VAL A 298 7.82 15.93 -16.55
CA VAL A 298 8.45 17.23 -16.85
C VAL A 298 8.61 17.38 -18.36
N THR A 299 9.13 16.36 -19.04
CA THR A 299 9.27 16.39 -20.50
C THR A 299 7.92 16.55 -21.21
N PHE A 300 6.86 15.92 -20.71
CA PHE A 300 5.50 16.16 -21.20
C PHE A 300 5.09 17.63 -21.04
N ALA A 301 5.37 18.21 -19.87
CA ALA A 301 5.01 19.59 -19.54
C ALA A 301 5.78 20.61 -20.39
N GLU A 302 7.06 20.38 -20.67
CA GLU A 302 7.88 21.24 -21.53
C GLU A 302 7.32 21.30 -22.95
N ARG A 303 6.87 20.16 -23.49
CA ARG A 303 6.34 20.07 -24.85
C ARG A 303 4.98 20.75 -25.03
N LEU A 304 4.14 20.74 -23.98
CA LEU A 304 2.74 21.14 -24.11
C LEU A 304 2.38 22.44 -23.37
N LEU A 305 3.00 22.71 -22.22
CA LEU A 305 2.57 23.75 -21.28
C LEU A 305 3.43 25.02 -21.34
N GLY A 306 4.51 25.03 -22.12
CA GLY A 306 5.40 26.19 -22.29
C GLY A 306 5.90 26.72 -20.94
N ASN A 307 5.60 27.99 -20.61
CA ASN A 307 6.02 28.62 -19.36
C ASN A 307 5.41 27.98 -18.11
N PHE A 308 4.26 27.29 -18.23
CA PHE A 308 3.63 26.58 -17.11
C PHE A 308 4.28 25.21 -16.83
N SER A 309 5.30 24.81 -17.62
CA SER A 309 6.02 23.54 -17.47
C SER A 309 6.66 23.36 -16.09
N ILE A 310 7.11 24.44 -15.44
CA ILE A 310 7.74 24.44 -14.11
C ILE A 310 6.76 23.99 -13.01
N ALA A 311 5.46 24.17 -13.20
CA ALA A 311 4.47 23.80 -12.19
C ALA A 311 4.41 22.27 -11.98
N VAL A 312 4.58 21.49 -13.06
CA VAL A 312 4.50 20.02 -13.02
C VAL A 312 5.57 19.38 -12.12
N PRO A 313 6.88 19.62 -12.28
CA PRO A 313 7.91 19.07 -11.39
C PRO A 313 7.67 19.46 -9.93
N VAL A 314 7.20 20.67 -9.65
CA VAL A 314 6.86 21.11 -8.29
C VAL A 314 5.71 20.27 -7.72
N PHE A 315 4.60 20.11 -8.44
CA PHE A 315 3.48 19.30 -7.98
C PHE A 315 3.84 17.82 -7.84
N VAL A 316 4.68 17.27 -8.72
CA VAL A 316 5.18 15.90 -8.64
C VAL A 316 6.13 15.72 -7.45
N ALA A 317 7.01 16.68 -7.19
CA ALA A 317 7.87 16.66 -6.00
C ALA A 317 7.02 16.72 -4.71
N LEU A 318 6.00 17.60 -4.65
CA LEU A 318 5.04 17.63 -3.53
C LEU A 318 4.29 16.30 -3.38
N SER A 319 3.93 15.65 -4.49
CA SER A 319 3.36 14.29 -4.47
C SER A 319 4.30 13.28 -3.82
N CYS A 320 5.57 13.24 -4.23
CA CYS A 320 6.57 12.36 -3.65
C CYS A 320 6.78 12.65 -2.16
N TYR A 321 6.83 13.93 -1.78
CA TYR A 321 6.92 14.37 -0.39
C TYR A 321 5.74 13.85 0.46
N GLY A 322 4.52 13.98 -0.05
CA GLY A 322 3.32 13.47 0.62
C GLY A 322 3.28 11.94 0.71
N SER A 323 3.85 11.23 -0.27
CA SER A 323 3.99 9.78 -0.19
C SER A 323 5.00 9.36 0.89
N MET A 324 6.15 10.03 0.99
CA MET A 324 7.13 9.79 2.07
C MET A 324 6.51 10.01 3.45
N ASN A 325 5.78 11.12 3.61
CA ASN A 325 5.13 11.49 4.87
C ASN A 325 4.08 10.46 5.30
N GLY A 326 3.20 10.04 4.37
CA GLY A 326 2.19 9.00 4.64
C GLY A 326 2.81 7.64 4.99
N CYS A 327 3.90 7.25 4.33
CA CYS A 327 4.58 5.99 4.61
C CYS A 327 5.18 5.98 6.03
N ILE A 328 5.92 7.01 6.44
CA ILE A 328 6.52 7.10 7.79
C ILE A 328 5.44 7.07 8.86
N PHE A 329 4.32 7.75 8.61
CA PHE A 329 3.19 7.76 9.51
C PHE A 329 2.60 6.35 9.71
N ALA A 330 2.34 5.61 8.64
CA ALA A 330 1.82 4.25 8.70
C ALA A 330 2.81 3.26 9.35
N LEU A 331 4.11 3.41 9.04
CA LEU A 331 5.20 2.58 9.54
C LEU A 331 5.28 2.57 11.06
N SER A 332 5.27 3.78 11.62
CA SER A 332 5.45 3.96 13.05
C SER A 332 4.38 3.25 13.89
N ARG A 333 3.14 3.21 13.39
CA ARG A 333 2.03 2.48 14.01
C ARG A 333 2.19 0.97 13.89
N MET A 334 2.68 0.48 12.76
CA MET A 334 2.90 -0.95 12.58
C MET A 334 3.95 -1.47 13.56
N PHE A 335 5.06 -0.76 13.74
CA PHE A 335 6.09 -1.17 14.71
C PHE A 335 5.63 -1.06 16.15
N TYR A 336 4.81 -0.05 16.47
CA TYR A 336 4.17 0.04 17.78
C TYR A 336 3.33 -1.21 18.09
N VAL A 337 2.48 -1.65 17.16
CA VAL A 337 1.66 -2.86 17.33
C VAL A 337 2.52 -4.12 17.41
N ALA A 338 3.48 -4.28 16.51
CA ALA A 338 4.29 -5.49 16.45
C ALA A 338 5.25 -5.64 17.65
N SER A 339 5.70 -4.52 18.24
CA SER A 339 6.46 -4.53 19.48
C SER A 339 5.60 -4.94 20.68
N ARG A 340 4.32 -4.52 20.74
CA ARG A 340 3.36 -4.97 21.78
C ARG A 340 3.06 -6.47 21.73
N GLU A 341 3.17 -7.09 20.56
CA GLU A 341 3.03 -8.54 20.36
C GLU A 341 4.34 -9.31 20.64
N GLY A 342 5.37 -8.65 21.19
CA GLY A 342 6.65 -9.26 21.57
C GLY A 342 7.54 -9.67 20.39
N GLN A 343 7.20 -9.29 19.15
CA GLN A 343 7.98 -9.63 17.94
C GLN A 343 9.12 -8.65 17.65
N LEU A 344 9.09 -7.48 18.27
CA LEU A 344 10.13 -6.45 18.15
C LEU A 344 10.53 -5.94 19.54
N PRO A 345 11.77 -5.44 19.70
CA PRO A 345 12.23 -4.85 20.96
C PRO A 345 11.26 -3.79 21.49
N GLU A 346 11.02 -3.77 22.79
CA GLU A 346 10.03 -2.89 23.45
C GLU A 346 10.29 -1.40 23.19
N VAL A 347 11.54 -1.02 22.96
CA VAL A 347 11.94 0.36 22.58
C VAL A 347 11.17 0.90 21.38
N LEU A 348 10.78 0.03 20.43
CA LEU A 348 10.01 0.42 19.25
C LEU A 348 8.54 0.77 19.53
N SER A 349 8.02 0.38 20.69
CA SER A 349 6.69 0.78 21.17
C SER A 349 6.70 2.07 22.01
N MET A 350 7.87 2.64 22.32
CA MET A 350 7.96 3.84 23.15
C MET A 350 7.48 5.09 22.41
N ILE A 351 6.76 5.95 23.14
CA ILE A 351 6.21 7.21 22.65
C ILE A 351 6.89 8.37 23.39
N HIS A 352 7.26 9.43 22.66
CA HIS A 352 7.90 10.60 23.24
C HIS A 352 6.95 11.36 24.19
N VAL A 353 7.36 11.58 25.44
CA VAL A 353 6.53 12.12 26.53
C VAL A 353 5.84 13.45 26.19
N ARG A 354 6.57 14.41 25.59
CA ARG A 354 6.01 15.76 25.31
C ARG A 354 5.31 15.90 23.96
N ARG A 355 5.62 15.02 23.01
CA ARG A 355 5.23 15.17 21.58
C ARG A 355 4.24 14.11 21.14
N HIS A 356 4.10 13.04 21.93
CA HIS A 356 3.29 11.87 21.62
C HIS A 356 3.62 11.24 20.26
N THR A 357 4.91 11.30 19.87
CA THR A 357 5.42 10.76 18.61
C THR A 357 6.25 9.48 18.84
N PRO A 358 6.15 8.47 17.95
CA PRO A 358 6.92 7.22 18.01
C PRO A 358 8.35 7.40 17.46
N LEU A 359 9.18 8.16 18.18
CA LEU A 359 10.51 8.58 17.72
C LEU A 359 11.46 7.41 17.44
N ALA A 360 11.47 6.37 18.29
CA ALA A 360 12.36 5.23 18.15
C ALA A 360 12.17 4.49 16.81
N ALA A 361 10.92 4.30 16.39
CA ALA A 361 10.59 3.67 15.11
C ALA A 361 11.13 4.46 13.91
N VAL A 362 11.05 5.80 13.96
CA VAL A 362 11.58 6.66 12.91
C VAL A 362 13.11 6.61 12.88
N LEU A 363 13.74 6.64 14.07
CA LEU A 363 15.21 6.61 14.20
C LEU A 363 15.84 5.31 13.70
N ILE A 364 15.17 4.16 13.84
CA ILE A 364 15.68 2.88 13.30
C ILE A 364 15.52 2.81 11.78
N MET A 365 14.43 3.36 11.23
CA MET A 365 14.17 3.34 9.78
C MET A 365 15.08 4.28 8.98
N TYR A 366 15.45 5.41 9.57
CA TYR A 366 16.28 6.41 8.91
C TYR A 366 17.62 5.86 8.38
N PRO A 367 18.49 5.24 9.19
CA PRO A 367 19.76 4.71 8.70
C PRO A 367 19.56 3.61 7.67
N MET A 368 18.55 2.74 7.82
CA MET A 368 18.25 1.70 6.84
C MET A 368 17.85 2.28 5.48
N THR A 369 17.03 3.33 5.49
CA THR A 369 16.59 4.02 4.27
C THR A 369 17.75 4.78 3.62
N MET A 370 18.58 5.46 4.43
CA MET A 370 19.76 6.16 3.95
C MET A 370 20.79 5.21 3.34
N LEU A 371 21.04 4.06 3.96
CA LEU A 371 21.96 3.06 3.42
C LEU A 371 21.52 2.59 2.03
N GLN A 372 20.23 2.25 1.89
CA GLN A 372 19.69 1.79 0.60
C GLN A 372 19.69 2.90 -0.47
N LEU A 373 19.42 4.15 -0.08
CA LEU A 373 19.54 5.31 -0.95
C LEU A 373 20.97 5.51 -1.47
N LEU A 374 21.98 5.27 -0.64
CA LEU A 374 23.38 5.45 -1.06
C LEU A 374 23.83 4.38 -2.05
N VAL A 375 23.37 3.15 -1.87
CA VAL A 375 23.80 1.98 -2.67
C VAL A 375 22.99 1.83 -3.96
N GLY A 376 21.67 2.00 -3.90
CA GLY A 376 20.76 1.62 -5.00
C GLY A 376 20.29 2.79 -5.86
N ASP A 377 19.95 2.48 -7.11
CA ASP A 377 19.17 3.33 -8.00
C ASP A 377 17.67 3.02 -7.91
N ILE A 378 16.84 3.89 -8.50
CA ILE A 378 15.37 3.81 -8.44
C ILE A 378 14.87 2.43 -8.90
N TYR A 379 15.31 1.94 -10.06
CA TYR A 379 14.74 0.72 -10.64
C TYR A 379 15.27 -0.56 -9.97
N SER A 380 16.55 -0.61 -9.56
CA SER A 380 17.05 -1.79 -8.82
C SER A 380 16.39 -1.91 -7.44
N LEU A 381 16.24 -0.79 -6.71
CA LEU A 381 15.53 -0.79 -5.42
C LEU A 381 14.05 -1.16 -5.62
N LEU A 382 13.41 -0.65 -6.67
CA LEU A 382 12.03 -0.99 -7.01
C LEU A 382 11.88 -2.49 -7.27
N ASN A 383 12.78 -3.09 -8.06
CA ASN A 383 12.75 -4.52 -8.37
C ASN A 383 13.00 -5.37 -7.14
N PHE A 384 14.02 -5.02 -6.35
CA PHE A 384 14.37 -5.70 -5.10
C PHE A 384 13.19 -5.73 -4.12
N MET A 385 12.57 -4.58 -3.84
CA MET A 385 11.44 -4.54 -2.93
C MET A 385 10.20 -5.21 -3.51
N SER A 386 10.00 -5.15 -4.83
CA SER A 386 8.79 -5.67 -5.47
C SER A 386 8.75 -7.18 -5.40
N PHE A 387 9.88 -7.85 -5.62
CA PHE A 387 10.01 -9.28 -5.43
C PHE A 387 9.56 -9.71 -4.02
N LEU A 388 10.17 -9.14 -2.99
CA LEU A 388 9.84 -9.48 -1.60
C LEU A 388 8.39 -9.15 -1.23
N ARG A 389 7.91 -7.98 -1.65
CA ARG A 389 6.53 -7.54 -1.41
C ARG A 389 5.52 -8.50 -2.01
N TRP A 390 5.69 -8.89 -3.27
CA TRP A 390 4.75 -9.78 -3.96
C TRP A 390 4.81 -11.22 -3.44
N LEU A 391 5.99 -11.69 -3.03
CA LEU A 391 6.14 -12.96 -2.32
C LEU A 391 5.25 -13.00 -1.07
N PHE A 392 5.33 -11.98 -0.21
CA PHE A 392 4.51 -11.95 1.01
C PHE A 392 3.03 -11.67 0.77
N ILE A 393 2.68 -10.88 -0.24
CA ILE A 393 1.27 -10.72 -0.63
C ILE A 393 0.70 -12.09 -1.04
N GLY A 394 1.46 -12.87 -1.79
CA GLY A 394 1.10 -14.24 -2.14
C GLY A 394 0.96 -15.15 -0.93
N VAL A 395 1.87 -15.08 0.05
CA VAL A 395 1.73 -15.82 1.32
C VAL A 395 0.42 -15.47 2.03
N VAL A 396 0.02 -14.20 2.06
CA VAL A 396 -1.28 -13.80 2.65
C VAL A 396 -2.47 -14.40 1.88
N VAL A 397 -2.44 -14.38 0.54
CA VAL A 397 -3.49 -15.00 -0.29
C VAL A 397 -3.55 -16.52 -0.07
N LEU A 398 -2.40 -17.17 0.07
CA LEU A 398 -2.34 -18.59 0.45
C LEU A 398 -2.91 -18.82 1.86
N GLY A 399 -2.65 -17.90 2.79
CA GLY A 399 -3.27 -17.91 4.12
C GLY A 399 -4.80 -17.86 4.08
N LEU A 400 -5.38 -17.12 3.13
CA LEU A 400 -6.83 -17.12 2.92
C LEU A 400 -7.35 -18.50 2.50
N ILE A 401 -6.67 -19.15 1.55
CA ILE A 401 -7.03 -20.50 1.08
C ILE A 401 -6.87 -21.51 2.22
N TYR A 402 -5.76 -21.44 2.95
CA TYR A 402 -5.49 -22.29 4.11
C TYR A 402 -6.57 -22.15 5.18
N LEU A 403 -6.95 -20.92 5.55
CA LEU A 403 -8.00 -20.66 6.53
C LEU A 403 -9.38 -21.16 6.08
N ARG A 404 -9.66 -21.22 4.76
CA ARG A 404 -10.91 -21.82 4.25
C ARG A 404 -10.98 -23.32 4.52
N TYR A 405 -9.83 -23.99 4.57
CA TYR A 405 -9.75 -25.42 4.85
C TYR A 405 -9.69 -25.71 6.35
N THR A 406 -8.86 -24.99 7.11
CA THR A 406 -8.62 -25.27 8.52
C THR A 406 -9.70 -24.70 9.45
N LYS A 407 -10.31 -23.57 9.08
CA LYS A 407 -11.37 -22.90 9.85
C LYS A 407 -12.57 -22.61 8.94
N PRO A 408 -13.29 -23.64 8.47
CA PRO A 408 -14.42 -23.47 7.54
C PRO A 408 -15.59 -22.71 8.18
N ASP A 409 -15.80 -22.90 9.48
CA ASP A 409 -16.92 -22.32 10.24
C ASP A 409 -16.67 -20.88 10.71
N LEU A 410 -15.49 -20.32 10.40
CA LEU A 410 -15.18 -18.93 10.72
C LEU A 410 -16.20 -18.02 10.00
N PRO A 411 -16.90 -17.10 10.70
CA PRO A 411 -17.88 -16.23 10.06
C PRO A 411 -17.19 -15.33 9.05
N ARG A 412 -17.63 -15.40 7.79
CA ARG A 412 -17.09 -14.60 6.67
C ARG A 412 -18.16 -13.64 6.15
N PRO A 413 -18.23 -12.40 6.65
CA PRO A 413 -19.24 -11.43 6.23
C PRO A 413 -19.15 -11.08 4.74
N PHE A 414 -17.94 -11.09 4.20
CA PHE A 414 -17.68 -11.00 2.77
C PHE A 414 -16.90 -12.24 2.32
N LYS A 415 -17.29 -12.84 1.20
CA LYS A 415 -16.65 -14.04 0.65
C LYS A 415 -16.55 -13.91 -0.85
N ILE A 416 -15.35 -14.08 -1.38
CA ILE A 416 -15.10 -14.08 -2.82
C ILE A 416 -15.52 -15.45 -3.36
N PRO A 417 -16.22 -15.52 -4.51
CA PRO A 417 -16.52 -16.78 -5.16
C PRO A 417 -15.25 -17.60 -5.35
N SER A 418 -15.16 -18.78 -4.74
CA SER A 418 -14.09 -19.73 -5.04
C SER A 418 -14.41 -20.39 -6.37
N THR A 419 -13.66 -20.12 -7.43
CA THR A 419 -13.72 -20.95 -8.64
C THR A 419 -13.07 -22.31 -8.33
N GLU A 420 -13.69 -23.39 -8.80
CA GLU A 420 -13.15 -24.76 -8.89
C GLU A 420 -11.62 -24.81 -9.18
N PRO A 421 -11.06 -24.01 -10.11
CA PRO A 421 -9.61 -23.95 -10.37
C PRO A 421 -8.72 -23.54 -9.19
N CYS A 422 -9.18 -22.72 -8.24
CA CYS A 422 -8.41 -22.44 -7.01
C CYS A 422 -8.30 -23.69 -6.11
N ARG A 423 -9.35 -24.52 -6.08
CA ARG A 423 -9.41 -25.74 -5.28
C ARG A 423 -8.56 -26.86 -5.92
N SER A 424 -8.53 -26.94 -7.26
CA SER A 424 -7.66 -27.87 -8.00
C SER A 424 -6.18 -27.46 -7.95
N SER A 425 -5.88 -26.16 -8.06
CA SER A 425 -4.53 -25.62 -7.90
C SER A 425 -3.97 -25.89 -6.50
N TRP A 426 -4.77 -25.68 -5.45
CA TRP A 426 -4.36 -26.03 -4.09
C TRP A 426 -4.13 -27.55 -3.90
N ARG A 427 -4.95 -28.40 -4.52
CA ARG A 427 -4.71 -29.86 -4.54
C ARG A 427 -3.43 -30.21 -5.29
N LEU A 428 -3.12 -29.56 -6.40
CA LEU A 428 -1.86 -29.71 -7.13
C LEU A 428 -0.67 -29.26 -6.27
N PHE A 429 -0.78 -28.15 -5.55
CA PHE A 429 0.25 -27.70 -4.61
C PHE A 429 0.49 -28.74 -3.49
N GLN A 430 -0.57 -29.30 -2.89
CA GLN A 430 -0.45 -30.37 -1.91
C GLN A 430 0.17 -31.65 -2.50
N LEU A 431 -0.21 -32.03 -3.73
CA LEU A 431 0.37 -33.18 -4.43
C LEU A 431 1.85 -32.95 -4.76
N THR A 432 2.23 -31.73 -5.16
CA THR A 432 3.65 -31.37 -5.35
C THR A 432 4.41 -31.38 -4.05
N ASN A 433 3.81 -30.95 -2.94
CA ASN A 433 4.47 -30.92 -1.64
C ASN A 433 4.69 -32.35 -1.07
N ASN A 434 3.70 -33.23 -1.24
CA ASN A 434 3.81 -34.65 -0.91
C ASN A 434 4.82 -35.39 -1.80
N SER A 435 4.93 -35.02 -3.08
CA SER A 435 5.95 -35.59 -3.97
C SER A 435 7.36 -35.01 -3.71
N THR A 436 7.50 -33.76 -3.26
CA THR A 436 8.78 -33.28 -2.71
C THR A 436 9.16 -33.96 -1.40
N GLN A 437 8.20 -34.30 -0.53
CA GLN A 437 8.48 -35.14 0.65
C GLN A 437 8.96 -36.56 0.25
N ALA A 438 8.43 -37.12 -0.85
CA ALA A 438 8.90 -38.40 -1.39
C ALA A 438 10.30 -38.30 -2.05
N LEU A 439 10.67 -37.13 -2.60
CA LEU A 439 12.00 -36.85 -3.18
C LEU A 439 13.03 -36.31 -2.16
N GLN A 440 12.58 -35.98 -0.94
CA GLN A 440 13.41 -35.43 0.14
C GLN A 440 14.46 -36.42 0.66
N HIS A 441 14.37 -37.68 0.22
CA HIS A 441 15.38 -38.69 0.52
C HIS A 441 16.68 -38.55 -0.31
N GLN A 442 16.76 -37.64 -1.30
CA GLN A 442 17.90 -37.69 -2.24
C GLN A 442 18.70 -36.44 -2.58
N HIS A 443 18.39 -35.19 -2.21
CA HIS A 443 19.37 -34.08 -2.39
C HIS A 443 19.04 -32.85 -1.52
N ASN A 444 20.00 -32.42 -0.69
CA ASN A 444 19.96 -31.20 0.11
C ASN A 444 20.71 -30.09 -0.63
N GLN A 445 20.00 -29.02 -1.06
CA GLN A 445 20.44 -27.61 -1.19
C GLN A 445 19.79 -26.79 -2.33
N ILE A 446 19.00 -27.38 -3.23
CA ILE A 446 18.34 -26.64 -4.35
C ILE A 446 16.86 -26.27 -4.05
N ASN A 447 16.36 -26.53 -2.83
CA ASN A 447 14.93 -26.59 -2.57
C ASN A 447 14.24 -25.25 -2.24
N ALA A 448 14.95 -24.27 -1.66
CA ALA A 448 14.33 -23.01 -1.23
C ALA A 448 13.97 -22.11 -2.43
N ASP A 449 14.90 -21.97 -3.38
CA ASP A 449 14.70 -21.12 -4.56
C ASP A 449 13.67 -21.73 -5.52
N LEU A 450 13.67 -23.05 -5.69
CA LEU A 450 12.68 -23.74 -6.51
C LEU A 450 11.29 -23.72 -5.86
N PHE A 451 11.20 -23.80 -4.53
CA PHE A 451 9.94 -23.66 -3.80
C PHE A 451 9.38 -22.24 -3.92
N LEU A 452 10.21 -21.21 -3.75
CA LEU A 452 9.79 -19.81 -3.88
C LEU A 452 9.42 -19.45 -5.32
N LEU A 453 10.14 -19.99 -6.32
CA LEU A 453 9.80 -19.84 -7.73
C LEU A 453 8.48 -20.54 -8.06
N LYS A 454 8.27 -21.78 -7.59
CA LYS A 454 7.00 -22.50 -7.74
C LYS A 454 5.86 -21.79 -7.01
N LEU A 455 6.10 -21.25 -5.82
CA LEU A 455 5.13 -20.45 -5.08
C LEU A 455 4.79 -19.17 -5.84
N PHE A 456 5.78 -18.48 -6.38
CA PHE A 456 5.59 -17.29 -7.20
C PHE A 456 4.79 -17.58 -8.47
N TYR A 457 5.13 -18.63 -9.22
CA TYR A 457 4.35 -19.08 -10.39
C TYR A 457 2.96 -19.55 -9.99
N PHE A 458 2.79 -20.19 -8.85
CA PHE A 458 1.51 -20.62 -8.32
C PHE A 458 0.63 -19.43 -7.91
N ILE A 459 1.21 -18.41 -7.27
CA ILE A 459 0.54 -17.14 -6.94
C ILE A 459 0.18 -16.37 -8.21
N LEU A 460 1.09 -16.32 -9.19
CA LEU A 460 0.85 -15.71 -10.49
C LEU A 460 -0.29 -16.45 -11.24
N PHE A 461 -0.27 -17.78 -11.23
CA PHE A 461 -1.30 -18.64 -11.81
C PHE A 461 -2.65 -18.48 -11.10
N LEU A 462 -2.68 -18.42 -9.76
CA LEU A 462 -3.89 -18.15 -8.98
C LEU A 462 -4.45 -16.75 -9.23
N LEU A 463 -3.61 -15.77 -9.52
CA LEU A 463 -4.03 -14.41 -9.87
C LEU A 463 -4.46 -14.26 -11.34
N ILE A 464 -3.97 -15.12 -12.24
CA ILE A 464 -4.27 -15.11 -13.69
C ILE A 464 -5.47 -16.02 -14.05
N CYS A 465 -5.74 -17.11 -13.31
CA CYS A 465 -6.85 -18.03 -13.58
C CYS A 465 -8.23 -17.51 -13.13
N HIS A 466 -8.47 -16.20 -13.24
CA HIS A 466 -9.75 -15.56 -12.98
C HIS A 466 -10.21 -14.69 -14.15
#